data_AF-A0A834ZB12-F1
#
_entry.id   AF-A0A834ZB12-F1
#
_cell.length_a   1.000
_cell.length_b   1.000
_cell.length_c   1.000
_cell.angle_alpha   90.00
_cell.angle_beta   90.00
_cell.angle_gamma   90.00
#
_symmetry.space_group_name_H-M   'P 1'
#
loop_
_entity.id
_entity.type
_entity.pdbx_description
1 polymer ?
#
loop_
_entity_poly.entity_id
_entity_poly.type
_entity_poly.pdbx_seq_one_letter_code
_entity_poly.pdbx_strand_id
1 'polypeptide(L)'
;MAILAKRAAIERTMGIFRHSFNLIRTFSASAPSSSSNAAVAASKKPKRKKKKNLFEVAQFLPNWGIGYQMAKTHWIGVSYQITKINLYKDGRHGKAWGIVYKDGVPPTDAPKKISGVHKRCWRYIPDSKKTIESSSKPEIQSEVQAA
;
A
#
# COMPACT_ATOMS: atom_id res chain seq x y z
N MET A 1 21.33 -6.13 -52.85
CA MET A 1 19.89 -5.96 -52.54
C MET A 1 19.25 -7.32 -52.36
N ALA A 2 19.02 -7.77 -51.12
CA ALA A 2 17.93 -8.66 -50.67
C ALA A 2 18.19 -9.07 -49.21
N ILE A 3 17.18 -8.88 -48.36
CA ILE A 3 17.16 -9.10 -46.90
C ILE A 3 16.36 -10.37 -46.63
N LEU A 4 16.81 -11.26 -45.73
CA LEU A 4 15.95 -12.24 -45.05
C LEU A 4 16.63 -12.72 -43.75
N ALA A 5 16.37 -12.10 -42.59
CA ALA A 5 15.26 -12.33 -41.64
C ALA A 5 15.41 -13.57 -40.72
N LYS A 6 15.85 -13.27 -39.48
CA LYS A 6 15.32 -13.70 -38.15
C LYS A 6 14.73 -15.12 -37.99
N ARG A 7 15.20 -15.84 -36.94
CA ARG A 7 14.49 -16.05 -35.65
C ARG A 7 15.23 -17.09 -34.78
N ALA A 8 15.68 -16.66 -33.61
CA ALA A 8 16.15 -17.54 -32.54
C ALA A 8 14.94 -18.22 -31.87
N ALA A 9 14.93 -19.55 -31.82
CA ALA A 9 13.94 -20.33 -31.10
C ALA A 9 14.30 -20.38 -29.61
N ILE A 10 13.48 -19.76 -28.77
CA ILE A 10 13.52 -19.91 -27.31
C ILE A 10 12.36 -20.83 -26.94
N GLU A 11 12.62 -22.13 -26.89
CA GLU A 11 11.70 -23.11 -26.33
C GLU A 11 12.10 -23.37 -24.88
N ARG A 12 11.48 -22.66 -23.93
CA ARG A 12 11.52 -23.00 -22.51
C ARG A 12 10.09 -23.24 -22.04
N THR A 13 9.69 -24.49 -22.19
CA THR A 13 8.46 -25.11 -21.72
C THR A 13 8.16 -24.75 -20.26
N MET A 14 6.99 -24.16 -20.07
CA MET A 14 6.38 -23.86 -18.78
C MET A 14 5.94 -25.16 -18.09
N GLY A 15 6.65 -25.55 -17.05
CA GLY A 15 6.27 -26.66 -16.17
C GLY A 15 5.15 -26.25 -15.21
N ILE A 16 3.93 -26.67 -15.52
CA ILE A 16 2.72 -26.49 -14.73
C ILE A 16 2.77 -27.48 -13.55
N PHE A 17 3.18 -27.03 -12.37
CA PHE A 17 3.07 -27.83 -11.15
C PHE A 17 1.61 -27.95 -10.72
N ARG A 18 0.96 -29.01 -11.22
CA ARG A 18 -0.31 -29.56 -10.74
C ARG A 18 -0.13 -30.06 -9.30
N HIS A 19 -0.56 -29.27 -8.32
CA HIS A 19 -0.70 -29.77 -6.95
C HIS A 19 -2.07 -30.44 -6.79
N SER A 20 -2.02 -31.76 -6.69
CA SER A 20 -3.12 -32.67 -6.40
C SER A 20 -3.82 -32.27 -5.09
N PHE A 21 -5.14 -32.09 -5.15
CA PHE A 21 -5.98 -31.92 -3.97
C PHE A 21 -6.08 -33.25 -3.24
N ASN A 22 -5.36 -33.42 -2.13
CA ASN A 22 -5.58 -34.54 -1.22
C ASN A 22 -6.92 -34.34 -0.49
N LEU A 23 -7.98 -34.97 -1.01
CA LEU A 23 -9.28 -35.07 -0.37
C LEU A 23 -9.37 -36.44 0.32
N ILE A 24 -8.86 -36.56 1.55
CA ILE A 24 -9.17 -37.71 2.42
C ILE A 24 -10.01 -37.18 3.56
N ARG A 25 -11.32 -37.39 3.43
CA ARG A 25 -12.35 -37.10 4.43
C ARG A 25 -12.71 -38.42 5.09
N THR A 26 -12.10 -38.71 6.25
CA THR A 26 -12.48 -39.84 7.10
C THR A 26 -12.74 -39.31 8.50
N PHE A 27 -14.01 -39.27 8.92
CA PHE A 27 -14.37 -39.18 10.33
C PHE A 27 -15.65 -39.99 10.55
N SER A 28 -15.49 -41.17 11.14
CA SER A 28 -16.53 -41.95 11.81
C SER A 28 -16.34 -41.73 13.32
N ALA A 29 -17.34 -41.16 13.99
CA ALA A 29 -17.54 -41.31 15.44
C ALA A 29 -18.94 -40.81 15.84
N SER A 30 -19.61 -41.64 16.63
CA SER A 30 -20.98 -41.58 17.15
C SER A 30 -21.22 -40.49 18.21
N ALA A 31 -22.49 -40.10 18.38
CA ALA A 31 -23.02 -39.25 19.47
C ALA A 31 -22.97 -39.99 20.84
N PRO A 32 -23.04 -39.31 22.01
CA PRO A 32 -24.29 -38.69 22.51
C PRO A 32 -24.13 -37.37 23.31
N SER A 33 -25.30 -36.86 23.71
CA SER A 33 -25.69 -35.64 24.44
C SER A 33 -24.90 -35.25 25.70
N SER A 34 -24.71 -33.94 25.91
CA SER A 34 -24.96 -33.26 27.19
C SER A 34 -24.87 -31.74 27.04
N SER A 35 -25.98 -31.07 27.35
CA SER A 35 -26.09 -29.63 27.53
C SER A 35 -25.21 -29.17 28.68
N SER A 36 -24.10 -28.51 28.36
CA SER A 36 -23.31 -27.76 29.33
C SER A 36 -23.03 -26.37 28.76
N ASN A 37 -23.58 -25.35 29.44
CA ASN A 37 -23.24 -23.95 29.26
C ASN A 37 -21.77 -23.76 29.70
N ALA A 38 -20.83 -24.00 28.81
CA ALA A 38 -19.44 -23.65 29.01
C ALA A 38 -19.18 -22.31 28.31
N ALA A 39 -19.04 -21.25 29.10
CA ALA A 39 -18.57 -19.95 28.67
C ALA A 39 -17.20 -20.10 27.98
N VAL A 40 -17.21 -20.12 26.65
CA VAL A 40 -15.98 -20.18 25.88
C VAL A 40 -15.38 -18.78 25.86
N ALA A 41 -14.44 -18.53 26.78
CA ALA A 41 -13.42 -17.51 26.61
C ALA A 41 -12.59 -17.88 25.37
N ALA A 42 -13.15 -17.61 24.19
CA ALA A 42 -12.50 -17.82 22.93
C ALA A 42 -11.34 -16.83 22.84
N SER A 43 -10.13 -17.34 23.14
CA SER A 43 -8.87 -16.68 22.84
C SER A 43 -8.90 -16.22 21.38
N LYS A 44 -9.08 -14.92 21.19
CA LYS A 44 -9.20 -14.29 19.88
C LYS A 44 -7.85 -14.36 19.19
N LYS A 45 -7.54 -15.50 18.55
CA LYS A 45 -6.46 -15.58 17.56
C LYS A 45 -6.63 -14.38 16.62
N PRO A 46 -5.59 -13.56 16.39
CA PRO A 46 -5.74 -12.33 15.65
C PRO A 46 -6.25 -12.66 14.24
N LYS A 47 -7.52 -12.34 13.98
CA LYS A 47 -8.16 -12.53 12.68
C LYS A 47 -7.29 -11.78 11.67
N ARG A 48 -6.63 -12.54 10.78
CA ARG A 48 -5.59 -12.04 9.85
C ARG A 48 -6.01 -10.70 9.25
N LYS A 49 -5.31 -9.62 9.64
CA LYS A 49 -5.67 -8.26 9.23
C LYS A 49 -5.61 -8.18 7.70
N LYS A 50 -6.76 -7.89 7.07
CA LYS A 50 -6.82 -7.69 5.62
C LYS A 50 -5.94 -6.49 5.27
N LYS A 51 -5.10 -6.64 4.24
CA LYS A 51 -4.30 -5.54 3.70
C LYS A 51 -5.21 -4.38 3.28
N LYS A 52 -4.77 -3.16 3.54
CA LYS A 52 -5.55 -1.94 3.35
C LYS A 52 -5.18 -1.22 2.06
N ASN A 53 -6.14 -0.42 1.59
CA ASN A 53 -5.99 0.51 0.48
C ASN A 53 -5.27 1.80 0.92
N LEU A 54 -4.82 2.65 -0.01
CA LEU A 54 -4.29 3.97 0.36
C LEU A 54 -5.36 4.80 1.07
N PHE A 55 -6.58 4.85 0.54
CA PHE A 55 -7.66 5.64 1.14
C PHE A 55 -8.12 5.11 2.48
N GLU A 56 -8.10 3.78 2.68
CA GLU A 56 -8.41 3.18 3.97
C GLU A 56 -7.34 3.51 5.02
N VAL A 57 -6.06 3.61 4.62
CA VAL A 57 -4.99 4.06 5.51
C VAL A 57 -5.14 5.56 5.80
N ALA A 58 -5.42 6.35 4.78
CA ALA A 58 -5.61 7.79 4.84
C ALA A 58 -6.81 8.22 5.68
N GLN A 59 -7.88 7.41 5.70
CA GLN A 59 -9.07 7.65 6.51
C GLN A 59 -8.77 7.63 8.02
N PHE A 60 -7.72 6.92 8.46
CA PHE A 60 -7.29 6.92 9.86
C PHE A 60 -6.43 8.14 10.23
N LEU A 61 -6.04 8.97 9.26
CA LEU A 61 -5.22 10.14 9.47
C LEU A 61 -6.08 11.42 9.40
N PRO A 62 -5.69 12.48 10.13
CA PRO A 62 -6.34 13.79 9.98
C PRO A 62 -6.17 14.30 8.54
N ASN A 63 -7.14 15.08 8.07
CA ASN A 63 -7.13 15.67 6.72
C ASN A 63 -6.89 14.64 5.60
N TRP A 64 -7.40 13.42 5.76
CA TRP A 64 -7.20 12.31 4.80
C TRP A 64 -5.73 12.02 4.51
N GLY A 65 -4.83 12.24 5.47
CA GLY A 65 -3.41 11.95 5.30
C GLY A 65 -2.66 12.89 4.35
N ILE A 66 -3.20 14.07 4.03
CA ILE A 66 -2.47 15.12 3.30
C ILE A 66 -1.26 15.56 4.13
N GLY A 67 -0.10 15.65 3.50
CA GLY A 67 1.18 15.91 4.12
C GLY A 67 1.89 14.66 4.63
N TYR A 68 1.23 13.51 4.75
CA TYR A 68 1.87 12.30 5.30
C TYR A 68 2.52 11.45 4.22
N GLN A 69 3.59 10.72 4.58
CA GLN A 69 4.18 9.74 3.67
C GLN A 69 3.57 8.35 3.84
N MET A 70 3.36 7.70 2.70
CA MET A 70 2.90 6.34 2.60
C MET A 70 3.71 5.59 1.54
N ALA A 71 3.84 4.29 1.74
CA ALA A 71 4.49 3.43 0.75
C ALA A 71 3.69 2.15 0.55
N LYS A 72 3.94 1.47 -0.57
CA LYS A 72 3.51 0.09 -0.72
C LYS A 72 4.38 -0.82 0.13
N THR A 73 3.82 -1.92 0.61
CA THR A 73 4.50 -2.89 1.47
C THR A 73 5.75 -3.48 0.79
N HIS A 74 5.70 -3.71 -0.52
CA HIS A 74 6.82 -4.29 -1.28
C HIS A 74 7.80 -3.24 -1.83
N TRP A 75 7.52 -1.94 -1.65
CA TRP A 75 8.44 -0.89 -2.08
C TRP A 75 9.52 -0.68 -1.04
N ILE A 76 10.76 -0.58 -1.50
CA ILE A 76 11.96 -0.34 -0.71
C ILE A 76 12.55 0.97 -1.20
N GLY A 77 12.78 1.90 -0.28
CA GLY A 77 13.32 3.24 -0.57
C GLY A 77 12.49 4.12 -1.50
N VAL A 78 11.17 3.87 -1.59
CA VAL A 78 10.23 4.75 -2.30
C VAL A 78 9.00 4.98 -1.44
N SER A 79 8.76 6.23 -1.08
CA SER A 79 7.55 6.70 -0.41
C SER A 79 6.90 7.83 -1.21
N TYR A 80 5.61 8.03 -0.98
CA TYR A 80 4.86 9.14 -1.55
C TYR A 80 4.31 9.98 -0.41
N GLN A 81 4.57 11.28 -0.46
CA GLN A 81 3.87 12.24 0.38
C GLN A 81 2.58 12.67 -0.32
N ILE A 82 1.45 12.56 0.36
CA ILE A 82 0.16 12.90 -0.24
C ILE A 82 0.00 14.42 -0.24
N THR A 83 -0.33 15.01 -1.40
CA THR A 83 -0.60 16.45 -1.52
C THR A 83 -2.09 16.72 -1.72
N LYS A 84 -2.74 15.95 -2.59
CA LYS A 84 -4.16 16.13 -2.93
C LYS A 84 -4.85 14.79 -3.09
N ILE A 85 -6.07 14.69 -2.58
CA ILE A 85 -6.95 13.54 -2.76
C ILE A 85 -8.26 14.01 -3.38
N ASN A 86 -8.79 13.23 -4.32
CA ASN A 86 -10.14 13.38 -4.85
C ASN A 86 -10.87 12.05 -4.65
N LEU A 87 -11.80 12.02 -3.69
CA LEU A 87 -12.58 10.83 -3.35
C LEU A 87 -13.86 10.76 -4.18
N TYR A 88 -14.33 9.54 -4.41
CA TYR A 88 -15.68 9.28 -4.92
C TYR A 88 -16.66 9.08 -3.74
N LYS A 89 -17.91 8.70 -4.04
CA LYS A 89 -19.01 8.64 -3.05
C LYS A 89 -18.71 7.79 -1.80
N ASP A 90 -18.00 6.67 -1.96
CA ASP A 90 -17.80 5.69 -0.88
C ASP A 90 -16.59 6.01 0.03
N GLY A 91 -15.77 7.02 -0.32
CA GLY A 91 -14.54 7.36 0.39
C GLY A 91 -13.42 6.31 0.33
N ARG A 92 -13.67 5.13 -0.26
CA ARG A 92 -12.71 4.02 -0.42
C ARG A 92 -11.97 4.01 -1.75
N HIS A 93 -12.43 4.86 -2.67
CA HIS A 93 -11.92 4.98 -4.02
C HIS A 93 -11.76 6.45 -4.37
N GLY A 94 -10.86 6.70 -5.31
CA GLY A 94 -10.57 8.05 -5.74
C GLY A 94 -9.28 8.12 -6.53
N LYS A 95 -8.81 9.35 -6.68
CA LYS A 95 -7.51 9.70 -7.24
C LYS A 95 -6.68 10.39 -6.16
N ALA A 96 -5.38 10.14 -6.16
CA ALA A 96 -4.46 10.83 -5.27
C ALA A 96 -3.26 11.36 -6.07
N TRP A 97 -2.75 12.49 -5.62
CA TRP A 97 -1.54 13.14 -6.12
C TRP A 97 -0.60 13.35 -4.95
N GLY A 98 0.70 13.27 -5.23
CA GLY A 98 1.72 13.38 -4.21
C GLY A 98 3.12 13.50 -4.77
N ILE A 99 4.03 13.89 -3.89
CA ILE A 99 5.46 14.02 -4.15
C ILE A 99 6.13 12.68 -3.92
N VAL A 100 7.04 12.28 -4.81
CA VAL A 100 7.77 11.02 -4.69
C VAL A 100 9.07 11.27 -3.95
N TYR A 101 9.26 10.56 -2.86
CA TYR A 101 10.51 10.49 -2.11
C TYR A 101 11.19 9.18 -2.49
N LYS A 102 12.43 9.29 -2.97
CA LYS A 102 13.29 8.14 -3.22
C LYS A 102 14.56 8.32 -2.42
N ASP A 103 15.03 7.27 -1.78
CA ASP A 103 16.27 7.33 -1.02
C ASP A 103 17.42 7.75 -1.96
N GLY A 104 18.08 8.86 -1.61
CA GLY A 104 19.20 9.42 -2.39
C GLY A 104 18.84 10.39 -3.52
N VAL A 105 17.56 10.66 -3.79
CA VAL A 105 17.14 11.68 -4.78
C VAL A 105 16.28 12.74 -4.09
N PRO A 106 16.56 14.04 -4.30
CA PRO A 106 15.73 15.10 -3.73
C PRO A 106 14.27 14.94 -4.18
N PRO A 107 13.31 15.29 -3.31
CA PRO A 107 11.89 15.16 -3.62
C PRO A 107 11.56 15.98 -4.85
N THR A 108 10.84 15.40 -5.80
CA THR A 108 10.33 16.16 -6.94
C THR A 108 9.20 17.06 -6.46
N ASP A 109 9.44 18.37 -6.36
CA ASP A 109 8.47 19.34 -5.83
C ASP A 109 7.12 19.32 -6.59
N ALA A 110 7.14 18.94 -7.87
CA ALA A 110 5.93 18.79 -8.65
C ALA A 110 5.07 17.59 -8.18
N PRO A 111 3.80 17.80 -7.77
CA PRO A 111 2.92 16.73 -7.35
C PRO A 111 2.54 15.82 -8.54
N LYS A 112 2.87 14.54 -8.42
CA LYS A 112 2.58 13.52 -9.44
C LYS A 112 1.37 12.68 -9.05
N LYS A 113 0.58 12.26 -10.05
CA LYS A 113 -0.50 11.29 -9.83
C LYS A 113 0.05 9.98 -9.29
N ILE A 114 -0.42 9.56 -8.12
CA ILE A 114 -0.04 8.30 -7.49
C ILE A 114 -0.77 7.15 -8.18
N SER A 115 -0.02 6.14 -8.64
CA SER A 115 -0.59 4.99 -9.34
C SER A 115 -0.86 3.80 -8.40
N GLY A 116 -1.92 3.05 -8.70
CA GLY A 116 -2.30 1.89 -7.90
C GLY A 116 -2.76 2.25 -6.49
N VAL A 117 -3.34 3.43 -6.30
CA VAL A 117 -3.96 3.86 -5.03
C VAL A 117 -4.94 2.81 -4.53
N HIS A 118 -5.72 2.20 -5.44
CA HIS A 118 -6.72 1.21 -5.09
C HIS A 118 -6.18 -0.21 -4.78
N LYS A 119 -4.86 -0.42 -4.81
CA LYS A 119 -4.29 -1.73 -4.48
C LYS A 119 -4.27 -1.96 -2.97
N ARG A 120 -4.44 -3.21 -2.53
CA ARG A 120 -4.42 -3.60 -1.12
C ARG A 120 -3.01 -3.93 -0.63
N CYS A 121 -2.12 -2.94 -0.66
CA CYS A 121 -0.75 -3.10 -0.20
C CYS A 121 -0.14 -1.79 0.31
N TRP A 122 -0.96 -0.83 0.74
CA TRP A 122 -0.47 0.43 1.27
C TRP A 122 -0.28 0.34 2.79
N ARG A 123 0.76 1.03 3.27
CA ARG A 123 1.05 1.21 4.69
C ARG A 123 1.45 2.65 4.97
N TYR A 124 1.13 3.10 6.18
CA TYR A 124 1.60 4.36 6.72
C TYR A 124 3.06 4.23 7.17
N ILE A 125 3.88 5.26 6.96
CA ILE A 125 5.27 5.35 7.45
C ILE A 125 5.30 6.44 8.55
N PRO A 126 5.41 6.05 9.84
CA PRO A 126 5.40 6.98 10.97
C PRO A 126 6.54 8.01 10.96
N ASP A 127 7.71 7.63 10.46
CA ASP A 127 8.95 8.41 10.60
C ASP A 127 9.03 9.66 9.71
N SER A 128 8.01 9.87 8.87
CA SER A 128 8.00 10.93 7.86
C SER A 128 7.55 12.31 8.35
N LYS A 129 6.94 12.42 9.54
CA LYS A 129 6.53 13.72 10.09
C LYS A 129 7.72 14.65 10.37
N LYS A 130 8.85 14.06 10.78
CA LYS A 130 10.06 14.82 11.15
C LYS A 130 10.66 15.58 9.96
N THR A 131 10.63 15.01 8.76
CA THR A 131 11.21 15.66 7.57
C THR A 131 10.43 16.90 7.15
N ILE A 132 9.13 16.97 7.46
CA ILE A 132 8.25 18.06 7.04
C ILE A 132 8.33 19.24 8.02
N GLU A 133 8.40 18.98 9.32
CA GLU A 133 8.67 20.04 10.30
C GLU A 133 10.05 20.70 10.10
N SER A 134 11.04 19.95 9.61
CA SER A 134 12.35 20.52 9.23
C SER A 134 12.33 21.32 7.91
N SER A 135 11.29 21.20 7.08
CA SER A 135 11.14 21.96 5.83
C SER A 135 10.09 23.09 5.91
N SER A 136 9.33 23.18 7.01
CA SER A 136 8.32 24.22 7.22
C SER A 136 8.77 25.35 8.15
N LYS A 137 10.08 25.54 8.37
CA LYS A 137 10.57 26.81 8.93
C LYS A 137 10.68 27.83 7.77
N PRO A 138 9.83 28.86 7.72
CA PRO A 138 9.93 29.86 6.66
C PRO A 138 11.17 30.71 6.92
N GLU A 139 12.10 30.73 5.97
CA GLU A 139 13.15 31.75 5.92
C GLU A 139 12.50 33.04 5.40
N ILE A 140 11.89 33.78 6.33
CA ILE A 140 11.56 35.18 6.16
C ILE A 140 12.86 35.95 6.41
N GLN A 141 13.44 36.52 5.36
CA GLN A 141 14.44 37.60 5.34
C GLN A 141 14.51 38.07 3.88
N SER A 142 14.48 39.34 3.50
CA SER A 142 14.31 40.61 4.19
C SER A 142 14.21 41.71 3.12
N GLU A 143 13.35 42.67 3.38
CA GLU A 143 13.27 44.04 2.86
C GLU A 143 14.61 44.66 2.41
N VAL A 144 14.64 45.28 1.23
CA VAL A 144 15.51 46.41 0.91
C VAL A 144 14.78 47.34 -0.06
N GLN A 145 14.09 48.33 0.51
CA GLN A 145 13.81 49.58 -0.18
C GLN A 145 15.13 50.35 -0.30
N ALA A 146 15.50 50.74 -1.52
CA ALA A 146 16.52 51.75 -1.77
C ALA A 146 15.83 53.05 -2.20
N ALA A 147 16.29 54.12 -1.58
CA ALA A 147 15.82 55.50 -1.66
C ALA A 147 15.98 56.15 -3.04
#